data_AF-A0A7T5RBG3-F1
#
_entry.id   AF-A0A7T5RBG3-F1
#
_cell.length_a   1.000
_cell.length_b   1.000
_cell.length_c   1.000
_cell.angle_alpha   90.00
_cell.angle_beta   90.00
_cell.angle_gamma   90.00
#
_symmetry.space_group_name_H-M   'P 1'
#
loop_
_entity.id
_entity.type
_entity.pdbx_description
1 polymer ?
#
loop_
_entity_poly.entity_id
_entity_poly.type
_entity_poly.pdbx_seq_one_letter_code
_entity_poly.pdbx_strand_id
1 'polypeptide(L)'
;MKKVFLFLLPPLIAVIAFLLLVFFLNKESVKGALQVTASLKSKVYLDGKLVGETPFCKCEGEDMLKVGSYTVRLVPKDEGFSPYEEKITIGPSVLTVVDRIFGSSDLGEGKVITLTKLPDKDKLELLVVSLPEGVGIYLDNVEVGKTPYKNTSLTASDHELRLVRDGYREKTIRIRTVLGYRVTIAATLGVFPNLTTATSSAETQIATESALPSVTKIIIVNTPTGFLRVRESGSLSSSEIARVNPGETYDLVEEKEGWFSIKLKDGKVGWVSNQYAKKQ
;
A
#
# COMPACT_ATOMS: atom_id res chain seq x y z
N MET A 1 -17.11 61.84 -39.07
CA MET A 1 -16.70 60.43 -38.79
C MET A 1 -16.82 60.02 -37.31
N LYS A 2 -16.57 60.89 -36.31
CA LYS A 2 -16.71 60.55 -34.87
C LYS A 2 -18.12 60.13 -34.40
N LYS A 3 -19.21 60.65 -34.99
CA LYS A 3 -20.59 60.32 -34.59
C LYS A 3 -21.04 58.91 -34.99
N VAL A 4 -20.50 58.36 -36.08
CA VAL A 4 -20.80 56.99 -36.54
C VAL A 4 -20.19 55.95 -35.59
N PHE A 5 -19.01 56.25 -35.04
CA PHE A 5 -18.33 55.41 -34.06
C PHE A 5 -19.11 55.27 -32.75
N LEU A 6 -19.82 56.34 -32.34
CA LEU A 6 -20.63 56.36 -31.12
C LEU A 6 -21.91 55.51 -31.24
N PHE A 7 -22.44 55.35 -32.46
CA PHE A 7 -23.60 54.49 -32.74
C PHE A 7 -23.23 53.01 -32.97
N LEU A 8 -21.99 52.70 -33.36
CA LEU A 8 -21.50 51.33 -33.57
C LEU A 8 -20.91 50.68 -32.30
N LEU A 9 -20.57 51.47 -31.28
CA LEU A 9 -19.98 50.98 -30.03
C LEU A 9 -20.94 50.10 -29.19
N PRO A 10 -22.22 50.46 -28.98
CA PRO A 10 -23.15 49.66 -28.18
C PRO A 10 -23.41 48.24 -28.72
N PRO A 11 -23.69 48.02 -30.03
CA PRO A 11 -23.90 46.68 -30.56
C PRO A 11 -22.60 45.85 -30.52
N LEU A 12 -21.43 46.49 -30.70
CA LEU A 12 -20.15 45.79 -30.58
C LEU A 12 -19.90 45.27 -29.16
N ILE A 13 -20.20 46.08 -28.13
CA ILE A 13 -20.10 45.66 -26.72
C ILE A 13 -21.10 44.54 -26.42
N ALA A 14 -22.33 44.63 -26.94
CA ALA A 14 -23.33 43.58 -26.77
C ALA A 14 -22.91 42.25 -27.40
N VAL A 15 -22.28 42.27 -28.58
CA VAL A 15 -21.73 41.07 -29.24
C VAL A 15 -20.57 40.50 -28.44
N ILE A 16 -19.65 41.33 -27.93
CA ILE A 16 -18.54 40.87 -27.09
C ILE A 16 -19.06 40.27 -25.78
N ALA A 17 -20.04 40.91 -25.13
CA ALA A 17 -20.67 40.40 -23.92
C ALA A 17 -21.40 39.08 -24.16
N PHE A 18 -22.09 38.94 -25.30
CA PHE A 18 -22.74 37.70 -25.71
C PHE A 18 -21.72 36.60 -26.03
N LEU A 19 -20.62 36.92 -26.73
CA LEU A 19 -19.54 35.96 -26.99
C LEU A 19 -18.83 35.53 -25.71
N LEU A 20 -18.61 36.44 -24.77
CA LEU A 20 -18.07 36.11 -23.45
C LEU A 20 -19.06 35.26 -22.65
N LEU A 21 -20.35 35.62 -22.64
CA LEU A 21 -21.40 34.85 -21.98
C LEU A 21 -21.46 33.42 -22.56
N VAL A 22 -21.49 33.29 -23.89
CA VAL A 22 -21.46 31.99 -24.58
C VAL A 22 -20.18 31.25 -24.22
N PHE A 23 -19.01 31.89 -24.24
CA PHE A 23 -17.73 31.27 -23.84
C PHE A 23 -17.73 30.76 -22.40
N PHE A 24 -18.32 31.52 -21.45
CA PHE A 24 -18.45 31.11 -20.05
C PHE A 24 -19.51 30.02 -19.86
N LEU A 25 -20.61 30.04 -20.62
CA LEU A 25 -21.66 29.03 -20.59
C LEU A 25 -21.22 27.71 -21.25
N ASN A 26 -20.36 27.76 -22.27
CA ASN A 26 -19.83 26.59 -22.99
C ASN A 26 -18.53 26.03 -22.40
N LYS A 27 -18.07 26.51 -21.23
CA LYS A 27 -16.90 25.96 -20.57
C LYS A 27 -17.27 24.61 -19.94
N GLU A 28 -17.22 23.55 -20.74
CA GLU A 28 -17.45 22.18 -20.27
C GLU A 28 -16.53 21.88 -19.08
N SER A 29 -17.13 21.36 -18.01
CA SER A 29 -16.36 20.89 -16.86
C SER A 29 -15.53 19.69 -17.33
N VAL A 30 -14.21 19.83 -17.36
CA VAL A 30 -13.34 18.70 -17.68
C VAL A 30 -13.57 17.61 -16.64
N LYS A 31 -13.82 16.38 -17.10
CA LYS A 31 -14.11 15.22 -16.28
C LYS A 31 -12.95 14.22 -16.31
N GLY A 32 -12.94 13.31 -15.36
CA GLY A 32 -12.00 12.18 -15.29
C GLY A 32 -12.72 10.87 -14.98
N ALA A 33 -12.07 9.77 -15.35
CA ALA A 33 -12.61 8.44 -15.15
C ALA A 33 -12.13 7.85 -13.82
N LEU A 34 -13.00 7.04 -13.19
CA LEU A 34 -12.66 6.28 -11.99
C LEU A 34 -13.08 4.81 -12.16
N GLN A 35 -12.14 3.91 -11.92
CA GLN A 35 -12.39 2.48 -11.78
C GLN A 35 -12.03 2.03 -10.37
N VAL A 36 -12.91 1.26 -9.75
CA VAL A 36 -12.74 0.71 -8.40
C VAL A 36 -13.01 -0.80 -8.45
N THR A 37 -12.02 -1.59 -8.07
CA THR A 37 -12.12 -3.05 -7.97
C THR A 37 -11.78 -3.51 -6.56
N ALA A 38 -12.36 -4.63 -6.15
CA ALA A 38 -11.98 -5.27 -4.90
C ALA A 38 -12.14 -6.79 -4.96
N SER A 39 -11.37 -7.51 -4.13
CA SER A 39 -11.46 -8.97 -4.02
C SER A 39 -12.80 -9.46 -3.45
N LEU A 40 -13.41 -8.66 -2.57
CA LEU A 40 -14.73 -8.92 -1.99
C LEU A 40 -15.76 -7.94 -2.56
N LYS A 41 -17.00 -8.40 -2.72
CA LYS A 41 -18.11 -7.51 -3.09
C LYS A 41 -18.29 -6.46 -2.00
N SER A 42 -18.15 -5.20 -2.40
CA SER A 42 -18.08 -4.08 -1.46
C SER A 42 -18.96 -2.93 -1.93
N LYS A 43 -19.61 -2.25 -1.00
CA LYS A 43 -20.26 -0.96 -1.26
C LYS A 43 -19.19 0.11 -1.48
N VAL A 44 -19.36 0.93 -2.52
CA VAL A 44 -18.43 2.00 -2.90
C VAL A 44 -19.03 3.34 -2.53
N TYR A 45 -18.32 4.09 -1.71
CA TYR A 45 -18.67 5.44 -1.30
C TYR A 45 -17.66 6.44 -1.86
N LEU A 46 -18.14 7.57 -2.36
CA LEU A 46 -17.33 8.74 -2.72
C LEU A 46 -17.75 9.91 -1.84
N ASP A 47 -16.81 10.47 -1.08
CA ASP A 47 -17.04 11.55 -0.12
C ASP A 47 -18.21 11.25 0.83
N GLY A 48 -18.27 10.00 1.31
CA GLY A 48 -19.32 9.51 2.21
C GLY A 48 -20.66 9.17 1.54
N LYS A 49 -20.85 9.50 0.25
CA LYS A 49 -22.07 9.15 -0.50
C LYS A 49 -21.93 7.79 -1.17
N LEU A 50 -22.90 6.88 -0.96
CA LEU A 50 -22.97 5.61 -1.68
C LEU A 50 -23.18 5.86 -3.18
N VAL A 51 -22.26 5.35 -4.01
CA VAL A 51 -22.31 5.53 -5.47
C VAL A 51 -22.49 4.22 -6.24
N GLY A 52 -22.25 3.06 -5.60
CA GLY A 52 -22.40 1.76 -6.23
C GLY A 52 -21.78 0.62 -5.43
N GLU A 53 -21.44 -0.46 -6.12
CA GLU A 53 -20.78 -1.64 -5.56
C GLU A 53 -19.62 -2.08 -6.46
N THR A 54 -18.63 -2.81 -5.92
CA THR A 54 -17.51 -3.34 -6.70
C THR A 54 -17.94 -4.54 -7.57
N PRO A 55 -17.44 -4.65 -8.82
CA PRO A 55 -16.62 -3.67 -9.54
C PRO A 55 -17.43 -2.43 -9.94
N PHE A 56 -16.84 -1.24 -9.78
CA PHE A 56 -17.48 0.05 -10.07
C PHE A 56 -16.65 0.84 -11.10
N CYS A 57 -17.30 1.41 -12.11
CA CYS A 57 -16.66 2.23 -13.15
C CYS A 57 -17.53 3.47 -13.42
N LYS A 58 -16.91 4.64 -13.39
CA LYS A 58 -17.43 5.88 -13.97
C LYS A 58 -16.44 6.33 -15.03
N CYS A 59 -16.49 5.67 -16.18
CA CYS A 59 -15.39 5.62 -17.14
C CYS A 59 -15.73 6.24 -18.50
N GLU A 60 -17.02 6.47 -18.77
CA GLU A 60 -17.50 6.89 -20.09
C GLU A 60 -18.50 8.03 -20.00
N GLY A 61 -18.42 8.94 -20.98
CA GLY A 61 -19.42 9.98 -21.24
C GLY A 61 -19.81 10.84 -20.04
N GLU A 62 -21.12 11.00 -19.84
CA GLU A 62 -21.67 11.89 -18.82
C GLU A 62 -21.44 11.39 -17.38
N ASP A 63 -21.22 10.09 -17.20
CA ASP A 63 -21.07 9.44 -15.91
C ASP A 63 -19.71 9.68 -15.24
N MET A 64 -18.72 10.17 -16.01
CA MET A 64 -17.41 10.55 -15.50
C MET A 64 -17.50 11.60 -14.38
N LEU A 65 -16.49 11.59 -13.51
CA LEU A 65 -16.44 12.45 -12.33
C LEU A 65 -15.85 13.82 -12.66
N LYS A 66 -16.24 14.85 -11.91
CA LYS A 66 -15.57 16.15 -11.98
C LYS A 66 -14.11 15.98 -11.51
N VAL A 67 -13.21 16.77 -12.08
CA VAL A 67 -11.81 16.81 -11.63
C VAL A 67 -11.75 17.33 -10.19
N GLY A 68 -10.95 16.69 -9.34
CA GLY A 68 -10.81 17.06 -7.94
C GLY A 68 -10.29 15.94 -7.05
N SER A 69 -10.20 16.21 -5.76
CA SER A 69 -9.87 15.22 -4.74
C SER A 69 -11.14 14.58 -4.19
N TYR A 70 -11.12 13.27 -4.01
CA TYR A 70 -12.23 12.47 -3.50
C TYR A 70 -11.73 11.51 -2.44
N THR A 71 -12.57 11.20 -1.47
CA THR A 71 -12.36 10.12 -0.51
C THR A 71 -13.14 8.90 -0.97
N VAL A 72 -12.43 7.85 -1.39
CA VAL A 72 -13.03 6.55 -1.73
C VAL A 72 -13.08 5.71 -0.47
N ARG A 73 -14.28 5.21 -0.13
CA ARG A 73 -14.45 4.25 0.95
C ARG A 73 -15.12 2.98 0.44
N LEU A 74 -14.53 1.84 0.74
CA LEU A 74 -15.00 0.50 0.38
C LEU A 74 -15.44 -0.23 1.64
N VAL A 75 -16.68 -0.71 1.66
CA VAL A 75 -17.24 -1.48 2.78
C VAL A 75 -17.56 -2.88 2.28
N PRO A 76 -16.81 -3.93 2.67
CA PRO A 76 -17.11 -5.32 2.35
C PRO A 76 -18.53 -5.71 2.79
N LYS A 77 -19.19 -6.54 1.99
CA LYS A 77 -20.49 -7.14 2.38
C LYS A 77 -20.33 -8.27 3.39
N ASP A 78 -19.21 -8.98 3.32
CA ASP A 78 -18.90 -10.10 4.22
C ASP A 78 -18.38 -9.56 5.56
N GLU A 79 -18.72 -10.27 6.64
CA GLU A 79 -18.27 -9.92 8.00
C GLU A 79 -16.78 -10.26 8.21
N GLY A 80 -16.17 -9.66 9.24
CA GLY A 80 -14.76 -9.91 9.60
C GLY A 80 -13.72 -9.10 8.82
N PHE A 81 -14.16 -8.23 7.90
CA PHE A 81 -13.29 -7.33 7.14
C PHE A 81 -13.54 -5.87 7.50
N SER A 82 -12.46 -5.12 7.69
CA SER A 82 -12.55 -3.68 7.98
C SER A 82 -12.78 -2.88 6.68
N PRO A 83 -13.57 -1.79 6.73
CA PRO A 83 -13.66 -0.86 5.63
C PRO A 83 -12.28 -0.32 5.24
N TYR A 84 -12.10 -0.04 3.95
CA TYR A 84 -10.92 0.62 3.41
C TYR A 84 -11.28 2.04 2.99
N GLU A 85 -10.45 3.02 3.32
CA GLU A 85 -10.66 4.41 2.96
C GLU A 85 -9.36 5.02 2.43
N GLU A 86 -9.43 5.74 1.32
CA GLU A 86 -8.27 6.31 0.64
C GLU A 86 -8.62 7.62 -0.05
N LYS A 87 -7.70 8.58 -0.02
CA LYS A 87 -7.86 9.83 -0.77
C LYS A 87 -7.27 9.70 -2.16
N ILE A 88 -8.07 9.96 -3.17
CA ILE A 88 -7.67 9.91 -4.57
C ILE A 88 -7.83 11.26 -5.25
N THR A 89 -7.15 11.43 -6.38
CA THR A 89 -7.31 12.60 -7.24
C THR A 89 -7.81 12.15 -8.61
N ILE A 90 -8.94 12.71 -9.04
CA ILE A 90 -9.48 12.54 -10.39
C ILE A 90 -8.87 13.61 -11.28
N GLY A 91 -8.01 13.20 -12.21
CA GLY A 91 -7.39 14.07 -13.20
C GLY A 91 -8.25 14.28 -14.46
N PRO A 92 -7.99 15.34 -15.24
CA PRO A 92 -8.71 15.63 -16.48
C PRO A 92 -8.42 14.61 -17.58
N SER A 93 -9.46 13.97 -18.11
CA SER A 93 -9.41 13.03 -19.24
C SER A 93 -8.51 11.81 -19.01
N VAL A 94 -8.31 11.42 -17.76
CA VAL A 94 -7.49 10.27 -17.37
C VAL A 94 -8.26 9.33 -16.46
N LEU A 95 -7.86 8.06 -16.48
CA LEU A 95 -8.38 7.04 -15.58
C LEU A 95 -7.60 7.04 -14.27
N THR A 96 -8.32 7.13 -13.17
CA THR A 96 -7.83 6.79 -11.83
C THR A 96 -8.29 5.38 -11.48
N VAL A 97 -7.38 4.53 -11.05
CA VAL A 97 -7.67 3.14 -10.69
C VAL A 97 -7.45 2.96 -9.20
N VAL A 98 -8.43 2.38 -8.51
CA VAL A 98 -8.33 1.92 -7.12
C VAL A 98 -8.61 0.44 -7.10
N ASP A 99 -7.70 -0.34 -6.54
CA ASP A 99 -7.83 -1.79 -6.43
C ASP A 99 -7.49 -2.24 -5.01
N ARG A 100 -8.35 -3.06 -4.41
CA ARG A 100 -8.23 -3.50 -3.02
C ARG A 100 -8.41 -5.01 -2.89
N ILE A 101 -7.42 -5.68 -2.32
CA ILE A 101 -7.56 -7.06 -1.86
C ILE A 101 -7.68 -7.02 -0.34
N PHE A 102 -8.86 -7.34 0.18
CA PHE A 102 -9.08 -7.39 1.63
C PHE A 102 -8.32 -8.55 2.27
N GLY A 103 -7.71 -8.28 3.42
CA GLY A 103 -7.08 -9.27 4.30
C GLY A 103 -7.76 -9.29 5.67
N SER A 104 -7.36 -10.19 6.56
CA SER A 104 -7.81 -10.14 7.96
C SER A 104 -7.35 -8.83 8.60
N SER A 105 -8.27 -8.04 9.14
CA SER A 105 -7.99 -6.69 9.69
C SER A 105 -7.27 -5.78 8.65
N ASP A 106 -6.18 -5.10 9.04
CA ASP A 106 -5.51 -4.07 8.23
C ASP A 106 -4.48 -4.64 7.23
N LEU A 107 -4.32 -5.96 7.16
CA LEU A 107 -3.32 -6.65 6.32
C LEU A 107 -3.69 -6.71 4.83
N GLY A 108 -4.68 -5.92 4.42
CA GLY A 108 -5.14 -5.88 3.04
C GLY A 108 -4.10 -5.26 2.12
N GLU A 109 -4.06 -5.77 0.90
CA GLU A 109 -3.21 -5.28 -0.18
C GLU A 109 -3.99 -4.30 -1.05
N GLY A 110 -3.33 -3.34 -1.69
CA GLY A 110 -4.03 -2.39 -2.56
C GLY A 110 -3.11 -1.67 -3.53
N LYS A 111 -3.72 -0.96 -4.48
CA LYS A 111 -3.04 0.02 -5.33
C LYS A 111 -3.99 1.16 -5.71
N VAL A 112 -3.43 2.35 -5.79
CA VAL A 112 -4.01 3.49 -6.49
C VAL A 112 -3.08 3.90 -7.61
N ILE A 113 -3.62 4.05 -8.81
CA ILE A 113 -2.90 4.56 -9.98
C ILE A 113 -3.58 5.86 -10.41
N THR A 114 -2.79 6.92 -10.50
CA THR A 114 -3.26 8.24 -10.94
C THR A 114 -2.34 8.78 -12.02
N LEU A 115 -2.92 9.39 -13.04
CA LEU A 115 -2.17 10.13 -14.06
C LEU A 115 -2.35 11.63 -13.82
N THR A 116 -1.27 12.39 -13.88
CA THR A 116 -1.28 13.85 -13.76
C THR A 116 -0.57 14.47 -14.96
N LYS A 117 -1.14 15.51 -15.57
CA LYS A 117 -0.49 16.22 -16.69
C LYS A 117 0.79 16.89 -16.22
N LEU A 118 1.85 16.76 -17.02
CA LEU A 118 3.10 17.49 -16.85
C LEU A 118 3.05 18.82 -17.61
N PRO A 119 3.78 19.85 -17.16
CA PRO A 119 3.92 21.10 -17.91
C PRO A 119 4.59 20.90 -19.27
N ASP A 120 5.60 20.04 -19.32
CA ASP A 120 6.31 19.65 -20.54
C ASP A 120 5.64 18.41 -21.16
N LYS A 121 5.14 18.57 -22.39
CA LYS A 121 4.41 17.52 -23.12
C LYS A 121 5.33 16.45 -23.70
N ASP A 122 6.63 16.71 -23.78
CA ASP A 122 7.62 15.78 -24.34
C ASP A 122 8.31 14.97 -23.23
N LYS A 123 7.94 15.21 -21.97
CA LYS A 123 8.42 14.45 -20.81
C LYS A 123 7.36 13.48 -20.33
N LEU A 124 7.82 12.43 -19.68
CA LEU A 124 7.00 11.53 -18.89
C LEU A 124 7.68 11.33 -17.53
N GLU A 125 6.91 10.90 -16.55
CA GLU A 125 7.42 10.64 -15.22
C GLU A 125 6.68 9.45 -14.60
N LEU A 126 7.41 8.59 -13.92
CA LEU A 126 6.85 7.54 -13.07
C LEU A 126 7.24 7.87 -11.63
N LEU A 127 6.26 7.87 -10.74
CA LEU A 127 6.44 7.96 -9.30
C LEU A 127 5.80 6.74 -8.65
N VAL A 128 6.57 5.99 -7.88
CA VAL A 128 6.11 4.80 -7.15
C VAL A 128 6.36 5.02 -5.67
N VAL A 129 5.30 4.93 -4.88
CA VAL A 129 5.33 4.98 -3.42
C VAL A 129 4.63 3.74 -2.87
N SER A 130 5.02 3.29 -1.67
CA SER A 130 4.40 2.13 -1.07
C SER A 130 4.32 2.18 0.44
N LEU A 131 3.41 1.36 0.97
CA LEU A 131 3.35 0.98 2.37
C LEU A 131 3.54 -0.54 2.48
N PRO A 132 4.59 -1.03 3.17
CA PRO A 132 5.63 -0.24 3.84
C PRO A 132 6.54 0.50 2.86
N GLU A 133 7.35 1.43 3.37
CA GLU A 133 8.38 2.13 2.58
C GLU A 133 9.61 1.24 2.32
N GLY A 134 10.43 1.62 1.33
CA GLY A 134 11.67 0.90 1.01
C GLY A 134 11.45 -0.47 0.36
N VAL A 135 10.32 -0.66 -0.33
CA VAL A 135 10.01 -1.89 -1.08
C VAL A 135 10.84 -1.91 -2.37
N GLY A 136 11.49 -3.03 -2.67
CA GLY A 136 12.26 -3.21 -3.89
C GLY A 136 11.37 -3.16 -5.13
N ILE A 137 11.86 -2.52 -6.19
CA ILE A 137 11.13 -2.29 -7.44
C ILE A 137 11.92 -2.92 -8.59
N TYR A 138 11.23 -3.79 -9.32
CA TYR A 138 11.66 -4.27 -10.61
C TYR A 138 10.77 -3.64 -11.68
N LEU A 139 11.37 -3.07 -12.71
CA LEU A 139 10.70 -2.54 -13.89
C LEU A 139 11.14 -3.37 -15.09
N ASP A 140 10.17 -4.00 -15.77
CA ASP A 140 10.42 -4.88 -16.92
C ASP A 140 11.49 -5.95 -16.61
N ASN A 141 11.37 -6.55 -15.41
CA ASN A 141 12.28 -7.54 -14.83
C ASN A 141 13.68 -7.04 -14.41
N VAL A 142 13.97 -5.75 -14.55
CA VAL A 142 15.24 -5.15 -14.11
C VAL A 142 15.05 -4.45 -12.76
N GLU A 143 15.91 -4.72 -11.78
CA GLU A 143 15.88 -4.01 -10.51
C GLU A 143 16.28 -2.54 -10.70
N VAL A 144 15.40 -1.62 -10.33
CA VAL A 144 15.59 -0.17 -10.54
C VAL A 144 15.78 0.62 -9.26
N GLY A 145 15.46 0.03 -8.10
CA GLY A 145 15.65 0.66 -6.80
C GLY A 145 14.60 0.27 -5.78
N LYS A 146 14.30 1.18 -4.86
CA LYS A 146 13.31 0.99 -3.77
C LYS A 146 12.34 2.17 -3.72
N THR A 147 11.14 1.97 -3.17
CA THR A 147 10.19 3.05 -2.92
C THR A 147 10.67 3.99 -1.80
N PRO A 148 10.38 5.31 -1.87
CA PRO A 148 9.80 6.02 -3.02
C PRO A 148 10.77 6.09 -4.20
N TYR A 149 10.28 5.89 -5.41
CA TYR A 149 11.08 5.86 -6.63
C TYR A 149 10.50 6.78 -7.70
N LYS A 150 11.35 7.62 -8.29
CA LYS A 150 11.01 8.52 -9.39
C LYS A 150 11.88 8.21 -10.60
N ASN A 151 11.26 8.05 -11.77
CA ASN A 151 11.95 7.86 -13.04
C ASN A 151 11.40 8.79 -14.12
N THR A 152 12.27 9.49 -14.85
CA THR A 152 11.93 10.39 -15.96
C THR A 152 12.47 9.91 -17.30
N SER A 153 13.18 8.78 -17.34
CA SER A 153 13.86 8.22 -18.50
C SER A 153 13.20 6.91 -18.92
N LEU A 154 11.88 6.93 -19.10
CA LEU A 154 11.09 5.79 -19.60
C LEU A 154 10.71 6.01 -21.06
N THR A 155 10.34 4.92 -21.73
CA THR A 155 9.68 5.00 -23.02
C THR A 155 8.18 5.18 -22.82
N ALA A 156 7.47 5.70 -23.82
CA ALA A 156 6.00 5.72 -23.81
C ALA A 156 5.49 4.37 -24.29
N SER A 157 5.25 3.45 -23.34
CA SER A 157 4.85 2.06 -23.62
C SER A 157 4.11 1.45 -22.43
N ASP A 158 3.72 0.19 -22.59
CA ASP A 158 3.31 -0.65 -21.47
C ASP A 158 4.54 -1.16 -20.73
N HIS A 159 4.49 -1.12 -19.40
CA HIS A 159 5.54 -1.58 -18.50
C HIS A 159 4.97 -2.48 -17.42
N GLU A 160 5.78 -3.43 -16.95
CA GLU A 160 5.46 -4.27 -15.81
C GLU A 160 6.33 -3.89 -14.62
N LEU A 161 5.70 -3.44 -13.54
CA LEU A 161 6.34 -3.22 -12.25
C LEU A 161 6.09 -4.43 -11.35
N ARG A 162 7.14 -4.88 -10.67
CA ARG A 162 7.04 -5.86 -9.59
C ARG A 162 7.64 -5.28 -8.32
N LEU A 163 6.82 -5.24 -7.27
CA LEU A 163 7.19 -4.76 -5.94
C LEU A 163 7.47 -5.96 -5.04
N VAL A 164 8.66 -5.97 -4.43
CA VAL A 164 9.17 -7.11 -3.67
C VAL A 164 9.76 -6.64 -2.36
N ARG A 165 9.37 -7.30 -1.26
CA ARG A 165 9.96 -7.10 0.06
C ARG A 165 9.79 -8.36 0.89
N ASP A 166 10.84 -8.73 1.61
CA ASP A 166 10.81 -9.88 2.52
C ASP A 166 9.68 -9.75 3.54
N GLY A 167 8.92 -10.83 3.72
CA GLY A 167 7.76 -10.89 4.60
C GLY A 167 6.46 -10.31 4.01
N TYR A 168 6.50 -9.77 2.80
CA TYR A 168 5.33 -9.25 2.10
C TYR A 168 5.01 -10.08 0.85
N ARG A 169 3.73 -10.11 0.47
CA ARG A 169 3.33 -10.65 -0.82
C ARG A 169 3.88 -9.77 -1.93
N GLU A 170 4.52 -10.40 -2.91
CA GLU A 170 4.93 -9.72 -4.13
C GLU A 170 3.72 -9.17 -4.87
N LYS A 171 3.87 -7.97 -5.44
CA LYS A 171 2.80 -7.30 -6.19
C LYS A 171 3.26 -6.93 -7.58
N THR A 172 2.57 -7.46 -8.60
CA THR A 172 2.80 -7.11 -10.01
C THR A 172 1.75 -6.12 -10.50
N ILE A 173 2.20 -5.03 -11.11
CA ILE A 173 1.36 -3.93 -11.60
C ILE A 173 1.77 -3.62 -13.04
N ARG A 174 0.82 -3.75 -13.96
CA ARG A 174 0.99 -3.29 -15.33
C ARG A 174 0.53 -1.84 -15.45
N ILE A 175 1.34 -1.02 -16.09
CA ILE A 175 1.04 0.39 -16.34
C ILE A 175 1.32 0.74 -17.79
N ARG A 176 0.73 1.85 -18.24
CA ARG A 176 1.10 2.51 -19.50
C ARG A 176 1.66 3.89 -19.19
N THR A 177 2.85 4.18 -19.68
CA THR A 177 3.44 5.52 -19.65
C THR A 177 3.12 6.24 -20.95
N VAL A 178 2.82 7.53 -20.85
CA VAL A 178 2.47 8.38 -21.99
C VAL A 178 3.15 9.74 -21.85
N LEU A 179 3.60 10.30 -22.97
CA LEU A 179 4.20 11.63 -23.03
C LEU A 179 3.23 12.70 -22.52
N GLY A 180 3.76 13.66 -21.76
CA GLY A 180 3.02 14.74 -21.13
C GLY A 180 2.32 14.36 -19.83
N TYR A 181 2.58 13.17 -19.27
CA TYR A 181 1.96 12.73 -18.01
C TYR A 181 2.96 12.12 -17.03
N ARG A 182 2.66 12.31 -15.75
CA ARG A 182 3.20 11.55 -14.64
C ARG A 182 2.24 10.43 -14.27
N VAL A 183 2.70 9.19 -14.28
CA VAL A 183 2.02 8.05 -13.67
C VAL A 183 2.47 7.97 -12.21
N THR A 184 1.54 8.06 -11.27
CA THR A 184 1.78 7.87 -9.85
C THR A 184 1.13 6.58 -9.40
N ILE A 185 1.90 5.71 -8.74
CA ILE A 185 1.44 4.44 -8.18
C ILE A 185 1.65 4.52 -6.67
N ALA A 186 0.57 4.41 -5.92
CA ALA A 186 0.61 4.18 -4.48
C ALA A 186 0.19 2.73 -4.22
N ALA A 187 1.09 1.91 -3.68
CA ALA A 187 0.85 0.49 -3.45
C ALA A 187 0.90 0.12 -1.97
N THR A 188 -0.06 -0.66 -1.49
CA THR A 188 -0.02 -1.27 -0.16
C THR A 188 0.25 -2.75 -0.34
N LEU A 189 1.36 -3.24 0.20
CA LEU A 189 1.70 -4.66 0.14
C LEU A 189 1.02 -5.38 1.31
N GLY A 190 0.33 -6.48 1.02
CA GLY A 190 -0.20 -7.34 2.05
C GLY A 190 0.86 -8.30 2.58
N VAL A 191 0.71 -8.76 3.82
CA VAL A 191 1.60 -9.78 4.42
C VAL A 191 0.96 -11.16 4.34
N PHE A 192 1.77 -12.21 4.32
CA PHE A 192 1.26 -13.56 4.47
C PHE A 192 0.61 -13.72 5.86
N PRO A 193 -0.55 -14.38 5.97
CA PRO A 193 -1.30 -14.51 7.24
C PRO A 193 -0.53 -15.22 8.38
N ASN A 194 0.66 -15.78 8.09
CA ASN A 194 1.52 -16.42 9.08
C ASN A 194 2.61 -15.48 9.67
N LEU A 195 2.61 -14.18 9.37
CA LEU A 195 3.64 -13.22 9.82
C LEU A 195 3.14 -12.17 10.84
N THR A 196 1.86 -12.22 11.23
CA THR A 196 1.24 -11.16 12.04
C THR A 196 1.51 -11.20 13.54
N THR A 197 2.41 -12.03 14.03
CA THR A 197 2.87 -11.92 15.42
C THR A 197 4.18 -11.12 15.56
N ALA A 198 4.74 -10.58 14.48
CA ALA A 198 6.07 -9.97 14.52
C ALA A 198 6.19 -8.61 13.82
N THR A 199 5.16 -7.75 13.78
CA THR A 199 5.37 -6.35 13.32
C THR A 199 4.33 -5.35 13.84
N SER A 200 4.12 -5.33 15.16
CA SER A 200 3.48 -4.18 15.82
C SER A 200 4.28 -3.82 17.07
N SER A 201 5.49 -3.29 16.85
CA SER A 201 6.32 -2.59 17.85
C SER A 201 7.59 -2.05 17.17
N ALA A 202 7.44 -1.17 16.19
CA ALA A 202 8.59 -0.46 15.62
C ALA A 202 8.17 0.91 15.07
N GLU A 203 7.93 1.84 15.98
CA GLU A 203 8.16 3.30 15.94
C GLU A 203 7.56 3.83 17.26
N THR A 204 8.19 4.60 18.14
CA THR A 204 9.47 5.32 18.20
C THR A 204 9.61 5.73 19.66
N GLN A 205 10.72 5.43 20.34
CA GLN A 205 11.30 6.34 21.35
C GLN A 205 12.82 6.18 21.40
N ILE A 206 13.51 7.23 20.94
CA ILE A 206 14.90 7.52 21.28
C ILE A 206 14.93 8.00 22.73
N ALA A 207 15.83 7.38 23.51
CA ALA A 207 16.46 7.78 24.78
C ALA A 207 15.57 8.13 25.99
N THR A 208 15.67 7.33 27.06
CA THR A 208 16.39 7.71 28.29
C THR A 208 16.73 6.44 29.10
N GLU A 209 18.03 6.27 29.32
CA GLU A 209 18.73 5.60 30.43
C GLU A 209 17.96 4.76 31.47
N SER A 210 18.48 3.53 31.65
CA SER A 210 18.47 2.72 32.88
C SER A 210 17.19 1.98 33.31
N ALA A 211 17.05 0.73 32.86
CA ALA A 211 16.64 -0.40 33.70
C ALA A 211 17.18 -1.72 33.11
N LEU A 212 18.05 -2.42 33.85
CA LEU A 212 18.47 -3.79 33.52
C LEU A 212 17.24 -4.72 33.52
N PRO A 213 16.93 -5.46 32.43
CA PRO A 213 15.91 -6.49 32.50
C PRO A 213 16.43 -7.67 33.32
N SER A 214 15.68 -8.06 34.34
CA SER A 214 15.85 -9.33 35.04
C SER A 214 15.62 -10.47 34.05
N VAL A 215 16.71 -11.02 33.50
CA VAL A 215 16.68 -12.16 32.59
C VAL A 215 16.34 -13.44 33.36
N THR A 216 15.09 -13.86 33.27
CA THR A 216 14.66 -15.18 33.72
C THR A 216 15.37 -16.24 32.86
N LYS A 217 16.04 -17.20 33.48
CA LYS A 217 16.75 -18.27 32.78
C LYS A 217 15.96 -19.56 32.79
N ILE A 218 16.18 -20.41 31.79
CA ILE A 218 15.70 -21.79 31.79
C ILE A 218 16.86 -22.76 31.70
N ILE A 219 16.72 -23.91 32.35
CA ILE A 219 17.60 -25.06 32.23
C ILE A 219 16.94 -26.16 31.41
N ILE A 220 17.68 -26.75 30.48
CA ILE A 220 17.23 -27.90 29.70
C ILE A 220 17.31 -29.15 30.58
N VAL A 221 16.21 -29.87 30.75
CA VAL A 221 16.18 -31.12 31.54
C VAL A 221 16.44 -32.34 30.64
N ASN A 222 16.63 -33.52 31.25
CA ASN A 222 16.92 -34.74 30.51
C ASN A 222 15.83 -35.06 29.48
N THR A 223 16.25 -35.27 28.23
CA THR A 223 15.41 -35.78 27.16
C THR A 223 15.75 -37.25 26.87
N PRO A 224 14.79 -38.07 26.40
CA PRO A 224 15.04 -39.47 26.01
C PRO A 224 16.10 -39.61 24.91
N THR A 225 16.31 -38.56 24.11
CA THR A 225 17.23 -38.51 22.97
C THR A 225 18.60 -37.92 23.31
N GLY A 226 18.83 -37.47 24.55
CA GLY A 226 20.09 -36.87 24.99
C GLY A 226 20.34 -35.42 24.54
N PHE A 227 19.44 -34.85 23.72
CA PHE A 227 19.44 -33.46 23.27
C PHE A 227 18.00 -32.97 23.06
N LEU A 228 17.80 -31.66 23.08
CA LEU A 228 16.54 -30.98 22.78
C LEU A 228 16.70 -30.16 21.50
N ARG A 229 15.69 -30.25 20.62
CA ARG A 229 15.68 -29.52 19.35
C ARG A 229 15.20 -28.09 19.58
N VAL A 230 15.93 -27.16 19.01
CA VAL A 230 15.55 -25.75 18.94
C VAL A 230 14.97 -25.50 17.56
N ARG A 231 13.74 -25.02 17.52
CA ARG A 231 12.98 -24.79 16.28
C ARG A 231 12.82 -23.31 15.99
N GLU A 232 12.57 -23.00 14.73
CA GLU A 232 12.32 -21.63 14.28
C GLU A 232 11.04 -21.04 14.90
N SER A 233 10.05 -21.90 15.22
CA SER A 233 8.80 -21.51 15.88
C SER A 233 8.33 -22.59 16.87
N GLY A 234 7.47 -22.20 17.82
CA GLY A 234 6.86 -23.08 18.83
C GLY A 234 5.83 -24.06 18.25
N SER A 235 6.27 -24.92 17.32
CA SER A 235 5.46 -25.94 16.66
C SER A 235 6.30 -27.17 16.34
N LEU A 236 5.67 -28.35 16.40
CA LEU A 236 6.31 -29.62 16.04
C LEU A 236 6.61 -29.74 14.54
N SER A 237 5.91 -28.97 13.70
CA SER A 237 6.10 -28.92 12.24
C SER A 237 7.17 -27.93 11.78
N SER A 238 7.75 -27.15 12.70
CA SER A 238 8.72 -26.09 12.40
C SER A 238 10.12 -26.63 12.14
N SER A 239 10.91 -25.96 11.28
CA SER A 239 12.28 -26.35 10.97
C SER A 239 13.17 -26.31 12.22
N GLU A 240 14.06 -27.30 12.33
CA GLU A 240 15.07 -27.36 13.39
C GLU A 240 16.24 -26.45 13.01
N ILE A 241 16.55 -25.47 13.87
CA ILE A 241 17.61 -24.48 13.65
C ILE A 241 18.84 -24.73 14.50
N ALA A 242 18.70 -25.45 15.62
CA ALA A 242 19.81 -25.85 16.48
C ALA A 242 19.42 -27.04 17.40
N ARG A 243 20.41 -27.54 18.14
CA ARG A 243 20.24 -28.54 19.22
C ARG A 243 20.91 -28.04 20.48
N VAL A 244 20.27 -28.26 21.62
CA VAL A 244 20.77 -27.90 22.95
C VAL A 244 20.79 -29.13 23.85
N ASN A 245 21.71 -29.18 24.81
CA ASN A 245 21.92 -30.38 25.63
C ASN A 245 21.31 -30.22 27.03
N PRO A 246 20.87 -31.32 27.67
CA PRO A 246 20.46 -31.31 29.08
C PRO A 246 21.55 -30.74 29.99
N GLY A 247 21.14 -29.93 30.96
CA GLY A 247 22.03 -29.20 31.88
C GLY A 247 22.47 -27.83 31.37
N GLU A 248 22.28 -27.51 30.09
CA GLU A 248 22.55 -26.17 29.57
C GLU A 248 21.48 -25.17 30.00
N THR A 249 21.92 -23.94 30.27
CA THR A 249 21.05 -22.84 30.70
C THR A 249 21.02 -21.75 29.64
N TYR A 250 19.83 -21.22 29.37
CA TYR A 250 19.59 -20.20 28.35
C TYR A 250 18.65 -19.12 28.87
N ASP A 251 18.79 -17.91 28.33
CA ASP A 251 17.92 -16.79 28.68
C ASP A 251 16.54 -17.02 28.05
N LEU A 252 15.49 -16.98 28.88
CA LEU A 252 14.10 -17.09 28.44
C LEU A 252 13.69 -15.75 27.84
N VAL A 253 13.40 -15.76 26.55
CA VAL A 253 12.92 -14.61 25.79
C VAL A 253 11.40 -14.51 25.85
N GLU A 254 10.72 -15.65 25.72
CA GLU A 254 9.25 -15.71 25.63
C GLU A 254 8.73 -17.09 26.06
N GLU A 255 7.50 -17.14 26.59
CA GLU A 255 6.76 -18.39 26.84
C GLU A 255 5.45 -18.37 26.06
N LYS A 256 5.18 -19.47 25.36
CA LYS A 256 3.93 -19.73 24.66
C LYS A 256 3.45 -21.13 25.03
N GLU A 257 2.16 -21.39 24.91
CA GLU A 257 1.54 -22.66 25.29
C GLU A 257 2.33 -23.89 24.77
N GLY A 258 3.05 -24.58 25.68
CA GLY A 258 3.88 -25.75 25.37
C GLY A 258 5.34 -25.47 24.99
N TRP A 259 5.78 -24.21 24.93
CA TRP A 259 7.09 -23.80 24.38
C TRP A 259 7.74 -22.63 25.13
N PHE A 260 9.08 -22.68 25.20
CA PHE A 260 9.93 -21.60 25.63
C PHE A 260 10.80 -21.11 24.48
N SER A 261 10.84 -19.81 24.26
CA SER A 261 11.76 -19.16 23.35
C SER A 261 13.04 -18.81 24.10
N ILE A 262 14.18 -19.24 23.58
CA ILE A 262 15.49 -19.04 24.18
C ILE A 262 16.45 -18.32 23.25
N LYS A 263 17.35 -17.54 23.87
CA LYS A 263 18.48 -16.95 23.16
C LYS A 263 19.68 -17.90 23.18
N LEU A 264 20.14 -18.30 22.01
CA LEU A 264 21.31 -19.12 21.79
C LEU A 264 22.61 -18.31 21.93
N LYS A 265 23.73 -19.02 22.14
CA LYS A 265 25.07 -18.42 22.30
C LYS A 265 25.53 -17.64 21.05
N ASP A 266 25.01 -17.98 19.87
CA ASP A 266 25.27 -17.29 18.60
C ASP A 266 24.37 -16.05 18.38
N GLY A 267 23.53 -15.71 19.35
CA GLY A 267 22.63 -14.56 19.32
C GLY A 267 21.29 -14.83 18.64
N LYS A 268 21.08 -16.02 18.07
CA LYS A 268 19.78 -16.39 17.47
C LYS A 268 18.77 -16.74 18.55
N VAL A 269 17.49 -16.57 18.22
CA VAL A 269 16.37 -16.95 19.09
C VAL A 269 15.68 -18.15 18.50
N GLY A 270 15.31 -19.11 19.34
CA GLY A 270 14.64 -20.32 18.91
C GLY A 270 13.80 -20.96 20.01
N TRP A 271 12.89 -21.84 19.60
CA TRP A 271 11.86 -22.40 20.45
C TRP A 271 12.18 -23.82 20.87
N VAL A 272 12.07 -24.09 22.16
CA VAL A 272 12.23 -25.40 22.77
C VAL A 272 10.94 -25.78 23.49
N SER A 273 10.60 -27.08 23.53
CA SER A 273 9.39 -27.52 24.22
C SER A 273 9.55 -27.35 25.74
N ASN A 274 8.56 -26.75 26.39
CA ASN A 274 8.57 -26.52 27.84
C ASN A 274 8.47 -27.83 28.66
N GLN A 275 8.11 -28.96 28.02
CA GLN A 275 8.15 -30.28 28.61
C GLN A 275 9.57 -30.70 29.02
N TYR A 276 10.58 -30.16 28.32
CA TYR A 276 11.99 -30.50 28.50
C TYR A 276 12.84 -29.31 28.94
N ALA A 277 12.20 -28.28 29.49
CA ALA A 277 12.88 -27.09 30.00
C ALA A 277 12.19 -26.59 31.27
N LYS A 278 12.96 -26.08 32.23
CA LYS A 278 12.45 -25.58 33.51
C LYS A 278 13.01 -24.19 33.80
N LYS A 279 12.14 -23.27 34.23
CA LYS A 279 12.56 -21.94 34.70
C LYS A 279 13.42 -22.05 35.96
N GLN A 280 14.43 -21.21 36.05
CA GLN A 280 15.26 -21.00 37.25
C GLN A 280 14.77 -19.78 38.03
#